data_AF-A0A7X6P1W8-F1
#
_entry.id   AF-A0A7X6P1W8-F1
#
_cell.length_a   1.000
_cell.length_b   1.000
_cell.length_c   1.000
_cell.angle_alpha   90.00
_cell.angle_beta   90.00
_cell.angle_gamma   90.00
#
_symmetry.space_group_name_H-M   'P 1'
#
loop_
_entity.id
_entity.type
_entity.pdbx_description
1 polymer ?
#
loop_
_entity_poly.entity_id
_entity_poly.type
_entity_poly.pdbx_seq_one_letter_code
_entity_poly.pdbx_strand_id
1 'polypeptide(L)'
;YATVGDHIPEPLRLKKTVGRLATYLQGYGDLLVSTNGWDPAALATFRAHPVVSSFLGAIDKLATTEQLETIAEAIPPQWLEPAATGSAGDCAAAVRRQRELGADAVIMHGATPSELAPVVEAYAAG
;
A
#
# COMPACT_ATOMS: atom_id res chain seq x y z
N TYR A 1 -1.71 -6.18 -5.70
CA TYR A 1 -2.68 -6.24 -4.61
C TYR A 1 -1.97 -6.52 -3.28
N ALA A 2 -1.76 -5.51 -2.43
CA ALA A 2 -1.16 -5.71 -1.11
C ALA A 2 -2.23 -6.14 -0.09
N THR A 3 -1.84 -6.84 0.98
CA THR A 3 -2.71 -7.25 2.09
C THR A 3 -2.01 -6.94 3.41
N VAL A 4 -2.49 -5.91 4.11
CA VAL A 4 -1.86 -5.36 5.31
C VAL A 4 -2.96 -5.03 6.32
N GLY A 5 -3.26 -5.97 7.22
CA GLY A 5 -4.33 -5.83 8.21
C GLY A 5 -3.92 -5.04 9.47
N ASP A 6 -4.90 -4.54 10.20
CA ASP A 6 -4.75 -3.66 11.38
C ASP A 6 -4.10 -4.32 12.59
N HIS A 7 -4.03 -5.65 12.63
CA HIS A 7 -3.28 -6.40 13.64
C HIS A 7 -1.76 -6.25 13.48
N ILE A 8 -1.28 -5.75 12.34
CA ILE A 8 0.12 -5.38 12.14
C ILE A 8 0.36 -4.00 12.80
N PRO A 9 1.45 -3.82 13.57
CA PRO A 9 1.77 -2.54 14.18
C PRO A 9 1.77 -1.40 13.16
N GLU A 10 1.15 -0.27 13.52
CA GLU A 10 0.97 0.90 12.64
C GLU A 10 2.26 1.37 11.94
N PRO A 11 3.42 1.51 12.61
CA PRO A 11 4.66 1.88 11.93
C PRO A 11 5.04 0.92 10.79
N LEU A 12 4.78 -0.38 10.97
CA LEU A 12 5.02 -1.37 9.93
C LEU A 12 3.96 -1.29 8.83
N ARG A 13 2.70 -1.00 9.15
CA ARG A 13 1.65 -0.78 8.15
C ARG A 13 2.02 0.39 7.24
N LEU A 14 2.38 1.55 7.80
CA LEU A 14 2.82 2.73 7.05
C LEU A 14 4.02 2.42 6.15
N LYS A 15 5.01 1.69 6.67
CA LYS A 15 6.17 1.26 5.87
C LYS A 15 5.78 0.37 4.71
N LYS A 16 4.88 -0.60 4.95
CA LYS A 16 4.39 -1.59 3.96
C LYS A 16 3.42 -1.00 2.92
N THR A 17 2.75 0.10 3.24
CA THR A 17 1.79 0.78 2.34
C THR A 17 2.41 2.06 1.76
N VAL A 18 2.37 3.16 2.52
CA VAL A 18 2.84 4.49 2.14
C VAL A 18 4.30 4.45 1.68
N GLY A 19 5.19 3.85 2.48
CA GLY A 19 6.62 3.78 2.15
C GLY A 19 6.88 3.06 0.83
N ARG A 20 6.20 1.92 0.60
CA ARG A 20 6.33 1.13 -0.63
C ARG A 20 5.84 1.90 -1.84
N LEU A 21 4.64 2.47 -1.77
CA LEU A 21 4.09 3.26 -2.87
C LEU A 21 4.94 4.49 -3.15
N ALA A 22 5.37 5.22 -2.12
CA ALA A 22 6.24 6.39 -2.24
C ALA A 22 7.56 6.05 -2.95
N THR A 23 8.16 4.90 -2.62
CA THR A 23 9.37 4.40 -3.28
C THR A 23 9.14 4.16 -4.77
N TYR A 24 7.98 3.61 -5.16
CA TYR A 24 7.63 3.40 -6.57
C TYR A 24 7.38 4.71 -7.30
N LEU A 25 6.68 5.66 -6.68
CA LEU A 25 6.40 6.97 -7.24
C LEU A 25 7.69 7.78 -7.48
N GLN A 26 8.71 7.60 -6.65
CA GLN A 26 10.05 8.13 -6.92
C GLN A 26 10.76 7.38 -8.07
N GLY A 27 10.83 6.04 -8.01
CA GLY A 27 11.64 5.26 -8.94
C GLY A 27 11.07 5.13 -10.35
N TYR A 28 9.78 4.84 -10.48
CA TYR A 28 9.10 4.61 -11.76
C TYR A 28 7.69 5.22 -11.81
N GLY A 29 7.48 6.33 -11.09
CA GLY A 29 6.18 6.97 -10.92
C GLY A 29 5.45 7.32 -12.22
N ASP A 30 6.17 7.78 -13.25
CA ASP A 30 5.53 8.15 -14.53
C ASP A 30 4.90 6.94 -15.24
N LEU A 31 5.57 5.77 -15.19
CA LEU A 31 5.02 4.51 -15.68
C LEU A 31 3.81 4.07 -14.83
N LEU A 32 3.92 4.17 -13.51
CA LEU A 32 2.85 3.78 -12.59
C LEU A 32 1.59 4.64 -12.82
N VAL A 33 1.75 5.96 -12.92
CA VAL A 33 0.66 6.92 -13.15
C VAL A 33 0.01 6.70 -14.51
N SER A 34 0.79 6.62 -15.59
CA SER A 34 0.25 6.41 -16.94
C SER A 34 -0.48 5.09 -17.07
N THR A 35 0.04 4.01 -16.49
CA THR A 35 -0.58 2.67 -16.52
C THR A 35 -1.94 2.66 -15.82
N ASN A 36 -2.09 3.39 -14.72
CA ASN A 36 -3.32 3.43 -13.94
C ASN A 36 -4.27 4.57 -14.35
N GLY A 37 -3.90 5.39 -15.35
CA GLY A 37 -4.67 6.57 -15.74
C GLY A 37 -4.80 7.62 -14.64
N TRP A 38 -3.82 7.68 -13.74
CA TRP A 38 -3.80 8.66 -12.65
C TRP A 38 -3.35 10.03 -13.16
N ASP A 39 -3.66 11.07 -12.39
CA ASP A 39 -3.30 12.45 -12.72
C ASP A 39 -1.78 12.68 -12.59
N PRO A 40 -1.06 13.05 -13.67
CA PRO A 40 0.35 13.41 -13.61
C PRO A 40 0.65 14.62 -12.71
N ALA A 41 -0.30 15.55 -12.53
CA ALA A 41 -0.11 16.71 -11.67
C ALA A 41 -0.02 16.29 -10.19
N ALA A 42 -0.79 15.29 -9.77
CA ALA A 42 -0.69 14.72 -8.42
C ALA A 42 0.69 14.10 -8.16
N LEU A 43 1.29 13.44 -9.16
CA LEU A 43 2.66 12.92 -9.06
C LEU A 43 3.70 14.03 -8.96
N ALA A 44 3.54 15.12 -9.73
CA ALA A 44 4.42 16.28 -9.63
C ALA A 44 4.36 16.92 -8.23
N THR A 45 3.15 17.10 -7.68
CA THR A 45 2.96 17.58 -6.30
C THR A 45 3.61 16.65 -5.28
N PHE A 46 3.39 15.34 -5.39
CA PHE A 46 4.01 14.34 -4.51
C PHE A 46 5.54 14.44 -4.55
N ARG A 47 6.15 14.51 -5.75
CA ARG A 47 7.62 14.60 -5.90
C ARG A 47 8.20 15.92 -5.41
N ALA A 48 7.44 17.01 -5.50
CA ALA A 48 7.83 18.33 -5.00
C ALA A 48 7.69 18.47 -3.47
N HIS A 49 7.03 17.51 -2.80
CA HIS A 49 6.85 17.55 -1.35
C HIS A 49 8.23 17.57 -0.64
N PRO A 50 8.50 18.50 0.30
CA PRO A 50 9.83 18.68 0.88
C PRO A 50 10.42 17.40 1.48
N VAL A 51 9.62 16.66 2.24
CA VAL A 51 10.04 15.39 2.83
C VAL A 51 10.37 14.36 1.73
N VAL A 52 9.54 14.23 0.69
CA VAL A 52 9.78 13.27 -0.41
C VAL A 52 11.04 13.63 -1.17
N SER A 53 11.20 14.90 -1.55
CA SER A 53 12.36 15.39 -2.32
C SER A 53 13.70 15.26 -1.57
N SER A 54 13.67 15.07 -0.25
CA SER A 54 14.88 14.89 0.57
C SER A 54 15.50 13.48 0.48
N PHE A 55 14.75 12.50 -0.02
CA PHE A 55 15.23 11.12 -0.13
C PHE A 55 15.98 10.86 -1.45
N LEU A 56 17.20 10.34 -1.33
CA LEU A 56 18.03 9.87 -2.45
C LEU A 56 17.95 8.35 -2.68
N GLY A 57 17.08 7.66 -1.94
CA GLY A 57 16.96 6.21 -1.96
C GLY A 57 15.57 5.77 -1.54
N ALA A 58 15.41 4.46 -1.38
CA ALA A 58 14.10 3.84 -1.13
C ALA A 58 13.47 4.35 0.18
N ILE A 59 12.36 5.08 0.07
CA ILE A 59 11.62 5.66 1.20
C ILE A 59 11.20 4.58 2.19
N ASP A 60 10.76 3.42 1.70
CA ASP A 60 10.39 2.27 2.53
C ASP A 60 11.55 1.69 3.36
N LYS A 61 12.79 2.08 3.09
CA LYS A 61 13.98 1.69 3.88
C LYS A 61 14.53 2.80 4.75
N LEU A 62 14.42 4.05 4.29
CA LEU A 62 15.13 5.19 4.87
C LEU A 62 14.26 6.09 5.74
N ALA A 63 12.94 6.16 5.49
CA ALA A 63 12.06 7.07 6.22
C ALA A 63 11.78 6.57 7.64
N THR A 64 11.70 7.51 8.59
CA THR A 64 11.13 7.25 9.92
C THR A 64 9.60 7.15 9.84
N THR A 65 8.97 6.70 10.92
CA THR A 65 7.49 6.62 11.00
C THR A 65 6.85 7.99 10.79
N GLU A 66 7.38 9.03 11.44
CA GLU A 66 6.85 10.40 11.37
C GLU A 66 7.00 10.98 9.95
N GLN A 67 8.09 10.66 9.26
CA GLN A 67 8.26 11.02 7.87
C GLN A 67 7.25 10.28 6.97
N LEU A 68 6.96 9.01 7.25
CA LEU A 68 5.95 8.25 6.51
C LEU A 68 4.54 8.80 6.75
N GLU A 69 4.21 9.22 7.97
CA GLU A 69 2.94 9.92 8.27
C GLU A 69 2.83 11.21 7.44
N THR A 70 3.90 12.00 7.40
CA THR A 70 3.93 13.24 6.59
C THR A 70 3.80 12.93 5.09
N ILE A 71 4.48 11.89 4.59
CA ILE A 71 4.40 11.47 3.19
C ILE A 71 2.99 10.97 2.84
N ALA A 72 2.27 10.35 3.78
CA ALA A 72 0.92 9.86 3.56
C ALA A 72 -0.04 10.99 3.13
N GLU A 73 0.12 12.19 3.69
CA GLU A 73 -0.68 13.37 3.34
C GLU A 73 -0.45 13.84 1.88
N ALA A 74 0.71 13.52 1.30
CA ALA A 74 1.05 13.85 -0.08
C ALA A 74 0.58 12.79 -1.10
N ILE A 75 0.09 11.64 -0.64
CA ILE A 75 -0.40 10.56 -1.51
C ILE A 75 -1.93 10.67 -1.60
N PRO A 76 -2.51 10.81 -2.80
CA PRO A 76 -3.94 10.73 -2.97
C PRO A 76 -4.50 9.39 -2.42
N PRO A 77 -5.50 9.39 -1.50
CA PRO A 77 -5.98 8.18 -0.85
C PRO A 77 -6.38 7.07 -1.83
N GLN A 78 -6.97 7.45 -2.96
CA GLN A 78 -7.39 6.52 -4.01
C GLN A 78 -6.26 5.69 -4.63
N TRP A 79 -4.99 6.10 -4.45
CA TRP A 79 -3.84 5.30 -4.90
C TRP A 79 -3.51 4.15 -3.95
N LEU A 80 -3.98 4.22 -2.70
CA LEU A 80 -3.84 3.17 -1.69
C LEU A 80 -5.06 2.24 -1.61
N GLU A 81 -6.24 2.69 -2.03
CA GLU A 81 -7.49 1.92 -2.06
C GLU A 81 -7.40 0.51 -2.70
N PRO A 82 -6.57 0.24 -3.72
CA PRO A 82 -6.46 -1.12 -4.28
C PRO A 82 -5.80 -2.15 -3.36
N ALA A 83 -5.37 -1.79 -2.16
CA ALA A 83 -4.84 -2.72 -1.15
C ALA A 83 -5.96 -3.22 -0.22
N ALA A 84 -5.84 -4.47 0.23
CA ALA A 84 -6.59 -4.96 1.39
C ALA A 84 -5.97 -4.38 2.67
N THR A 85 -6.74 -3.55 3.37
CA THR A 85 -6.42 -2.97 4.68
C THR A 85 -7.64 -3.07 5.60
N GLY A 86 -7.50 -2.64 6.86
CA GLY A 86 -8.55 -2.74 7.87
C GLY A 86 -8.43 -4.02 8.69
N SER A 87 -9.55 -4.49 9.25
CA SER A 87 -9.55 -5.71 10.05
C SER A 87 -9.18 -6.95 9.21
N ALA A 88 -8.88 -8.06 9.88
CA ALA A 88 -8.66 -9.33 9.19
C ALA A 88 -9.89 -9.76 8.35
N GLY A 89 -11.10 -9.44 8.83
CA GLY A 89 -12.35 -9.68 8.12
C GLY A 89 -12.50 -8.82 6.87
N ASP A 90 -12.13 -7.53 6.94
CA ASP A 90 -12.15 -6.62 5.79
C ASP A 90 -11.16 -7.08 4.71
N CYS A 91 -9.95 -7.44 5.12
CA CYS A 91 -8.94 -8.01 4.23
C CYS A 91 -9.43 -9.30 3.56
N ALA A 92 -10.04 -10.21 4.33
CA ALA A 92 -10.60 -11.46 3.81
C ALA A 92 -11.74 -11.21 2.81
N ALA A 93 -12.64 -10.27 3.10
CA ALA A 93 -13.71 -9.87 2.20
C ALA A 93 -13.16 -9.28 0.90
N ALA A 94 -12.13 -8.44 0.97
CA ALA A 94 -11.47 -7.88 -0.21
C ALA A 94 -10.77 -8.97 -1.04
N VAL A 95 -10.18 -10.00 -0.41
CA VAL A 95 -9.64 -11.18 -1.11
C VAL A 95 -10.76 -11.99 -1.80
N ARG A 96 -11.89 -12.25 -1.13
CA ARG A 96 -13.06 -12.90 -1.77
C ARG A 96 -13.56 -12.10 -2.97
N ARG A 97 -13.60 -10.77 -2.84
CA ARG A 97 -14.00 -9.87 -3.93
C ARG A 97 -13.14 -10.04 -5.19
N GLN A 98 -11.83 -10.26 -5.05
CA GLN A 98 -10.98 -10.55 -6.22
C GLN A 98 -11.43 -11.81 -6.97
N ARG A 99 -11.86 -12.85 -6.25
CA ARG A 99 -12.42 -14.07 -6.87
C ARG A 99 -13.76 -13.81 -7.54
N GLU A 100 -14.64 -13.02 -6.92
CA GLU A 100 -15.92 -12.62 -7.53
C GLU A 100 -15.73 -11.85 -8.83
N LEU A 101 -14.62 -11.11 -8.94
CA LEU A 101 -14.21 -10.42 -10.17
C LEU A 101 -13.61 -11.37 -11.23
N GLY A 102 -13.52 -12.67 -10.94
CA GLY A 102 -13.08 -13.71 -11.88
C GLY A 102 -11.65 -14.23 -11.66
N ALA A 103 -10.97 -13.86 -10.57
CA ALA A 103 -9.64 -14.39 -10.29
C ALA A 103 -9.69 -15.88 -9.87
N ASP A 104 -8.92 -16.73 -10.55
CA ASP A 104 -8.75 -18.14 -10.17
C ASP A 104 -7.95 -18.32 -8.87
N ALA A 105 -7.05 -17.39 -8.59
CA ALA A 105 -6.22 -17.33 -7.39
C ALA A 105 -5.87 -15.88 -7.03
N VAL A 106 -5.63 -15.63 -5.74
CA VAL A 106 -5.24 -14.31 -5.22
C VAL A 106 -3.91 -14.43 -4.49
N ILE A 107 -2.95 -13.61 -4.88
CA ILE A 107 -1.65 -13.51 -4.20
C ILE A 107 -1.74 -12.37 -3.17
N MET A 108 -1.64 -12.72 -1.89
CA MET A 108 -1.54 -11.77 -0.79
C MET A 108 -0.07 -11.42 -0.56
N HIS A 109 0.32 -10.16 -0.81
CA HIS A 109 1.70 -9.68 -0.62
C HIS A 109 1.75 -8.51 0.36
N GLY A 110 2.96 -8.12 0.80
CA GLY A 110 3.18 -7.01 1.72
C GLY A 110 3.27 -7.43 3.20
N ALA A 111 2.85 -8.65 3.52
CA ALA A 111 2.92 -9.24 4.84
C ALA A 111 3.60 -10.63 4.81
N THR A 112 4.20 -11.04 5.93
CA THR A 112 4.78 -12.38 6.09
C THR A 112 3.68 -13.44 6.24
N PRO A 113 3.97 -14.74 6.08
CA PRO A 113 2.99 -15.78 6.32
C PRO A 113 2.35 -15.73 7.72
N SER A 114 3.12 -15.41 8.76
CA SER A 114 2.60 -15.27 10.12
C SER A 114 1.71 -14.03 10.29
N GLU A 115 2.07 -12.92 9.64
CA GLU A 115 1.22 -11.72 9.61
C GLU A 115 -0.05 -11.95 8.79
N LEU A 116 -0.06 -12.86 7.81
CA LEU A 116 -1.26 -13.17 7.02
C LEU A 116 -2.19 -14.20 7.67
N ALA A 117 -1.73 -14.91 8.71
CA ALA A 117 -2.51 -15.98 9.34
C ALA A 117 -3.92 -15.53 9.79
N PRO A 118 -4.12 -14.37 10.46
CA PRO A 118 -5.46 -13.93 10.84
C PRO A 118 -6.39 -13.67 9.64
N VAL A 119 -5.85 -13.21 8.51
CA VAL A 119 -6.62 -12.95 7.29
C VAL A 119 -7.03 -14.28 6.63
N VAL A 120 -6.14 -15.27 6.63
CA VAL A 120 -6.42 -16.63 6.12
C VAL A 120 -7.49 -17.30 6.97
N GLU A 121 -7.40 -17.19 8.30
CA GLU A 121 -8.40 -17.70 9.24
C GLU A 121 -9.78 -17.04 9.01
N ALA A 122 -9.82 -15.71 8.90
CA ALA A 122 -11.04 -14.97 8.60
C ALA A 122 -11.63 -15.31 7.22
N TYR A 123 -10.77 -15.59 6.23
CA TYR A 123 -11.20 -16.06 4.91
C TYR A 123 -11.84 -17.45 4.97
N ALA A 124 -11.26 -18.38 5.75
CA ALA A 124 -11.76 -19.75 5.87
C ALA A 124 -13.04 -19.88 6.70
N ALA A 125 -13.31 -18.92 7.57
CA ALA A 125 -14.48 -18.92 8.46
C ALA A 125 -15.79 -18.45 7.80
N GLY A 126 -15.76 -17.92 6.57
CA GLY A 126 -16.93 -17.40 5.84
C GLY A 126 -17.03 -17.95 4.43
#